data_AF-A0A074ZEJ5-F1
#
_entry.id   AF-A0A074ZEJ5-F1
#
_cell.length_a   1.000
_cell.length_b   1.000
_cell.length_c   1.000
_cell.angle_alpha   90.00
_cell.angle_beta   90.00
_cell.angle_gamma   90.00
#
_symmetry.space_group_name_H-M   'P 1'
#
loop_
_entity.id
_entity.type
_entity.pdbx_description
1 polymer ?
#
loop_
_entity_poly.entity_id
_entity_poly.type
_entity_poly.pdbx_seq_one_letter_code
_entity_poly.pdbx_strand_id
1 'polypeptide(L)'
;MARGFYRTSVALQISEINPQGRFVKIYNADNEEYDLSACKLMQTIDGDLLNEYEFDQLIYLPAKTSIILWTNDIYNELSQQNHSASIRCPDVLCWGSGPNCTTSLYSPSGQLLAQLCGVNETKDDCVVRLSKMSSEECSCIPIGLPTTIPSGKRFKSACE
;
A
#
# COMPACT_ATOMS: atom_id res chain seq x y z
N MET A 1 4.45 -22.88 -34.48
CA MET A 1 3.84 -21.64 -33.95
C MET A 1 4.18 -21.55 -32.47
N ALA A 2 5.16 -20.71 -32.10
CA ALA A 2 5.53 -20.53 -30.70
C ALA A 2 4.43 -19.72 -30.00
N ARG A 3 3.76 -20.32 -29.02
CA ARG A 3 2.92 -19.58 -28.07
C ARG A 3 3.86 -18.71 -27.25
N GLY A 4 3.92 -17.42 -27.58
CA GLY A 4 4.54 -16.43 -26.70
C GLY A 4 3.78 -16.43 -25.38
N PHE A 5 4.41 -16.98 -24.35
CA PHE A 5 3.95 -16.79 -22.97
C PHE A 5 4.19 -15.31 -22.65
N TYR A 6 3.18 -14.46 -22.83
CA TYR A 6 3.23 -13.11 -22.28
C TYR A 6 3.22 -13.28 -20.75
N ARG A 7 4.35 -12.96 -20.13
CA ARG A 7 4.50 -13.06 -18.68
C ARG A 7 3.75 -11.89 -18.07
N THR A 8 2.45 -12.03 -17.80
CA THR A 8 1.72 -11.09 -16.93
C THR A 8 2.11 -11.39 -15.49
N SER A 9 3.30 -10.97 -15.10
CA SER A 9 3.72 -10.92 -13.71
C SER A 9 4.68 -9.77 -13.57
N VAL A 10 4.15 -8.54 -13.64
CA VAL A 10 4.92 -7.35 -13.29
C VAL A 10 5.42 -7.56 -11.86
N ALA A 11 6.72 -7.80 -11.71
CA ALA A 11 7.33 -8.16 -10.43
C ALA A 11 7.72 -6.90 -9.62
N LEU A 12 6.91 -5.84 -9.73
CA LEU A 12 7.08 -4.64 -8.92
C LEU A 12 6.58 -4.90 -7.51
N GLN A 13 7.30 -4.35 -6.53
CA GLN A 13 6.99 -4.49 -5.12
C GLN A 13 7.10 -3.15 -4.43
N ILE A 14 6.13 -2.83 -3.58
CA ILE A 14 6.31 -1.80 -2.56
C ILE A 14 7.08 -2.47 -1.43
N SER A 15 8.40 -2.31 -1.44
CA SER A 15 9.34 -3.08 -0.61
C SER A 15 9.49 -2.51 0.81
N GLU A 16 9.28 -1.20 0.98
CA GLU A 16 9.43 -0.53 2.26
C GLU A 16 8.59 0.75 2.27
N ILE A 17 7.98 1.03 3.41
CA ILE A 17 7.43 2.34 3.74
C ILE A 17 8.11 2.76 5.03
N ASN A 18 8.70 3.94 5.04
CA ASN A 18 9.33 4.45 6.24
C ASN A 18 8.29 4.58 7.37
N PRO A 19 8.55 4.06 8.59
CA PRO A 19 7.59 4.13 9.69
C PRO A 19 7.19 5.56 10.08
N GLN A 20 8.07 6.55 9.86
CA GLN A 20 7.79 7.96 10.09
C GLN A 20 7.17 8.67 8.87
N GLY A 21 6.81 7.92 7.82
CA GLY A 21 6.16 8.43 6.62
C GLY A 21 7.05 9.24 5.68
N ARG A 22 8.38 9.16 5.81
CA ARG A 22 9.30 10.01 5.04
C ARG A 22 9.51 9.56 3.60
N PHE A 23 9.38 8.26 3.33
CA PHE A 23 9.54 7.72 1.99
C PHE A 23 8.78 6.42 1.76
N VAL A 24 8.57 6.10 0.49
CA VAL A 24 8.16 4.79 -0.01
C VAL A 24 9.24 4.26 -0.96
N LYS A 25 9.53 2.96 -0.90
CA LYS A 25 10.52 2.31 -1.76
C LYS A 25 9.87 1.27 -2.66
N ILE A 26 10.00 1.46 -3.97
CA ILE A 26 9.54 0.50 -4.97
C ILE A 26 10.75 -0.29 -5.47
N TYR A 27 10.62 -1.61 -5.54
CA TYR A 27 11.64 -2.54 -6.03
C TYR A 27 11.14 -3.26 -7.27
N ASN A 28 11.97 -3.30 -8.31
CA ASN A 28 11.75 -4.12 -9.49
C ASN A 28 12.41 -5.48 -9.30
N ALA A 29 11.61 -6.50 -8.99
CA ALA A 29 12.09 -7.87 -8.85
C ALA A 29 12.15 -8.63 -10.18
N ASP A 30 11.84 -8.01 -11.32
CA ASP A 30 11.98 -8.63 -12.63
C ASP A 30 13.45 -8.65 -13.09
N ASN A 31 13.72 -9.33 -14.19
CA ASN A 31 15.01 -9.35 -14.87
C ASN A 31 15.11 -8.28 -15.96
N GLU A 32 14.00 -7.60 -16.26
CA GLU A 32 13.90 -6.53 -17.26
C GLU A 32 13.62 -5.19 -16.57
N GLU A 33 13.92 -4.09 -17.25
CA GLU A 33 13.51 -2.76 -16.78
C GLU A 33 11.99 -2.57 -16.84
N TYR A 34 11.48 -1.67 -16.02
CA TYR A 34 10.06 -1.31 -16.04
C TYR A 34 9.87 0.19 -16.24
N ASP A 35 8.98 0.56 -17.15
CA ASP A 35 8.58 1.95 -17.38
C ASP A 35 7.53 2.39 -16.34
N LEU A 36 7.95 3.21 -15.38
CA LEU A 36 7.08 3.78 -14.35
C LEU A 36 6.36 5.06 -14.80
N SER A 37 6.62 5.54 -16.01
CA SER A 37 6.04 6.80 -16.49
C SER A 37 4.51 6.76 -16.48
N ALA A 38 3.88 7.83 -15.98
CA ALA A 38 2.44 7.96 -15.81
C ALA A 38 1.78 6.88 -14.93
N CYS A 39 2.55 6.04 -14.22
CA CYS A 39 2.00 5.21 -13.16
C CYS A 39 1.50 6.08 -12.01
N LYS A 40 0.62 5.53 -11.18
CA LYS A 40 0.07 6.22 -10.02
C LYS A 40 0.32 5.44 -8.75
N LEU A 41 0.92 6.07 -7.76
CA LEU A 41 1.04 5.56 -6.40
C LEU A 41 -0.06 6.19 -5.55
N MET A 42 -0.96 5.37 -5.01
CA MET A 42 -2.08 5.81 -4.20
C MET A 42 -1.98 5.20 -2.80
N GLN A 43 -2.28 6.00 -1.78
CA GLN A 43 -2.48 5.52 -0.42
C GLN A 43 -3.91 5.76 0.02
N THR A 44 -4.49 4.76 0.65
CA THR A 44 -5.78 4.88 1.33
C THR A 44 -5.63 4.52 2.80
N ILE A 45 -6.48 5.10 3.63
CA ILE A 45 -6.64 4.73 5.04
C ILE A 45 -8.12 4.47 5.29
N ASP A 46 -8.45 3.26 5.76
CA ASP A 46 -9.84 2.84 5.98
C ASP A 46 -10.78 3.06 4.76
N GLY A 47 -10.20 3.04 3.55
CA GLY A 47 -10.90 3.25 2.27
C GLY A 47 -10.87 4.68 1.74
N ASP A 48 -10.53 5.68 2.58
CA ASP A 48 -10.42 7.07 2.17
C ASP A 48 -9.06 7.37 1.55
N LEU A 49 -9.04 8.18 0.49
CA LEU A 49 -7.80 8.59 -0.18
C LEU A 49 -6.96 9.47 0.74
N LEU A 50 -5.73 9.04 1.02
CA LEU A 50 -4.75 9.77 1.81
C LEU A 50 -3.76 10.53 0.93
N ASN A 51 -3.12 9.84 -0.01
CA ASN A 51 -2.15 10.42 -0.93
C ASN A 51 -2.36 9.88 -2.33
N GLU A 52 -2.08 10.70 -3.33
CA GLU A 52 -1.94 10.29 -4.73
C GLU A 52 -0.69 10.96 -5.29
N TYR A 53 0.14 10.18 -5.98
CA TYR A 53 1.31 10.67 -6.69
C TYR A 53 1.38 10.04 -8.07
N GLU A 54 1.47 10.86 -9.10
CA GLU A 54 1.66 10.44 -10.48
C GLU A 54 3.11 10.66 -10.91
N PHE A 55 3.70 9.66 -11.56
CA PHE A 55 5.04 9.79 -12.14
C PHE A 55 4.95 10.65 -13.41
N ASP A 56 5.25 11.94 -13.28
CA ASP A 56 5.15 12.97 -14.33
C ASP A 56 6.33 12.99 -15.31
N GLN A 57 7.41 12.29 -14.97
CA GLN A 57 8.63 12.19 -15.77
C GLN A 57 8.81 10.80 -16.37
N LEU A 58 9.61 10.74 -17.44
CA LEU A 58 10.05 9.47 -18.02
C LEU A 58 10.99 8.77 -17.04
N ILE A 59 10.50 7.71 -16.40
CA ILE A 59 11.22 6.99 -15.34
C ILE A 59 11.26 5.52 -15.69
N TYR A 60 12.46 5.04 -16.02
CA TYR A 60 12.74 3.63 -16.22
C TYR A 60 13.42 3.07 -14.96
N LEU A 61 12.81 2.07 -14.36
CA LEU A 61 13.34 1.38 -13.18
C LEU A 61 14.10 0.11 -13.62
N PRO A 62 15.44 0.09 -13.53
CA PRO A 62 16.22 -1.06 -13.98
C PRO A 62 15.88 -2.35 -13.23
N ALA A 63 16.13 -3.47 -13.89
CA ALA A 63 16.00 -4.81 -13.29
C ALA A 63 16.76 -4.93 -11.97
N LYS A 64 16.15 -5.56 -10.97
CA LYS A 64 16.76 -5.81 -9.65
C LYS A 64 17.20 -4.55 -8.91
N THR A 65 16.61 -3.39 -9.21
CA THR A 65 16.91 -2.13 -8.51
C THR A 65 15.68 -1.56 -7.82
N SER A 66 15.90 -0.53 -7.00
CA SER A 66 14.84 0.17 -6.28
C SER A 66 14.87 1.66 -6.56
N ILE A 67 13.70 2.27 -6.48
CA ILE A 67 13.54 3.73 -6.46
C ILE A 67 12.88 4.15 -5.15
N ILE A 68 13.31 5.28 -4.61
CA ILE A 68 12.81 5.84 -3.35
C ILE A 68 12.03 7.12 -3.64
N LEU A 69 10.78 7.18 -3.20
CA LEU A 69 9.91 8.34 -3.30
C LEU A 69 9.87 9.04 -1.95
N TRP A 70 10.53 10.19 -1.86
CA TRP A 70 10.60 11.01 -0.65
C TRP A 70 9.47 12.02 -0.59
N THR A 71 9.02 12.34 0.62
CA THR A 71 8.15 13.49 0.86
C THR A 71 8.87 14.80 0.52
N ASN A 72 8.10 15.89 0.44
CA ASN A 72 8.65 17.24 0.28
C ASN A 72 9.22 17.83 1.58
N ASP A 73 9.93 17.03 2.37
CA ASP A 73 10.59 17.52 3.58
C ASP A 73 11.88 18.27 3.20
N ILE A 74 11.82 19.59 3.27
CA ILE A 74 12.94 20.48 2.97
C ILE A 74 14.07 20.40 4.01
N TYR A 75 13.86 19.81 5.19
CA TYR A 75 14.90 19.68 6.22
C TYR A 75 15.64 18.34 6.16
N ASN A 76 15.17 17.41 5.34
CA ASN A 76 15.82 16.13 5.14
C ASN A 76 16.85 16.22 4.00
N GLU A 77 18.14 16.34 4.32
CA GLU A 77 19.21 16.43 3.31
C GLU A 77 19.20 15.25 2.33
N LEU A 78 18.75 14.05 2.75
CA LEU A 78 18.62 12.89 1.89
C LEU A 78 17.50 13.03 0.86
N SER A 79 16.42 13.75 1.18
CA SER A 79 15.33 14.04 0.22
C SER A 79 15.67 15.14 -0.76
N GLN A 80 16.74 15.92 -0.50
CA GLN A 80 17.24 16.99 -1.38
C GLN A 80 18.20 16.47 -2.45
N GLN A 81 18.76 15.28 -2.26
CA GLN A 81 19.66 14.68 -3.24
C GLN A 81 18.83 14.04 -4.36
N ASN A 82 18.81 14.68 -5.54
CA ASN A 82 18.28 14.08 -6.76
C ASN A 82 19.26 13.02 -7.27
N HIS A 83 19.30 11.85 -6.63
CA HIS A 83 19.97 10.69 -7.20
C HIS A 83 19.08 10.06 -8.28
N SER A 84 19.68 9.40 -9.26
CA SER A 84 18.95 8.69 -10.32
C SER A 84 17.97 7.61 -9.79
N ALA A 85 18.10 7.23 -8.51
CA ALA A 85 17.26 6.25 -7.81
C ALA A 85 16.34 6.87 -6.73
N SER A 86 16.16 8.20 -6.73
CA SER A 86 15.31 8.90 -5.76
C SER A 86 14.49 10.00 -6.41
N ILE A 87 13.22 10.09 -6.04
CA ILE A 87 12.27 11.09 -6.51
C ILE A 87 11.76 11.86 -5.30
N ARG A 88 11.60 13.18 -5.44
CA ARG A 88 10.90 14.01 -4.47
C ARG A 88 9.46 14.20 -4.93
N CYS A 89 8.51 13.94 -4.04
CA CYS A 89 7.08 14.09 -4.28
C CYS A 89 6.60 15.40 -3.65
N PRO A 90 6.47 16.51 -4.41
CA PRO A 90 6.22 17.85 -3.87
C PRO A 90 4.87 17.96 -3.15
N ASP A 91 3.86 17.23 -3.63
CA ASP A 91 2.49 17.26 -3.12
C ASP A 91 2.25 16.28 -1.96
N VAL A 92 3.25 15.43 -1.65
CA VAL A 92 3.15 14.44 -0.56
C VAL A 92 3.86 14.96 0.68
N LEU A 93 3.08 15.40 1.67
CA LEU A 93 3.59 15.87 2.96
C LEU A 93 4.10 14.74 3.84
N CYS A 94 3.39 13.60 3.84
CA CYS A 94 3.72 12.43 4.64
C CYS A 94 3.10 11.18 4.03
N TRP A 95 3.88 10.12 3.88
CA TRP A 95 3.36 8.80 3.50
C TRP A 95 2.72 8.10 4.71
N GLY A 96 1.58 7.45 4.51
CA GLY A 96 0.94 6.62 5.52
C GLY A 96 1.74 5.34 5.79
N SER A 97 1.97 5.02 7.06
CA SER A 97 2.74 3.85 7.52
C SER A 97 1.99 2.99 8.56
N GLY A 98 0.73 3.32 8.85
CA GLY A 98 -0.09 2.64 9.85
C GLY A 98 -0.74 1.34 9.35
N PRO A 99 -1.27 0.51 10.26
CA PRO A 99 -1.84 -0.81 9.93
C PRO A 99 -3.10 -0.75 9.05
N ASN A 100 -3.84 0.34 9.09
CA ASN A 100 -5.03 0.53 8.23
C ASN A 100 -4.68 1.19 6.89
N CYS A 101 -3.40 1.47 6.63
CA CYS A 101 -2.97 2.12 5.41
C CYS A 101 -2.72 1.07 4.32
N THR A 102 -3.27 1.30 3.13
CA THR A 102 -2.97 0.51 1.94
C THR A 102 -2.25 1.39 0.94
N THR A 103 -1.08 0.96 0.47
CA THR A 103 -0.34 1.63 -0.60
C THR A 103 -0.42 0.78 -1.85
N SER A 104 -0.86 1.36 -2.96
CA SER A 104 -1.10 0.65 -4.22
C SER A 104 -0.44 1.40 -5.38
N LEU A 105 0.23 0.66 -6.25
CA LEU A 105 0.82 1.19 -7.49
C LEU A 105 -0.04 0.71 -8.67
N TYR A 106 -0.46 1.64 -9.51
CA TYR A 106 -1.27 1.39 -10.69
C TYR A 106 -0.52 1.77 -11.96
N SER A 107 -0.75 1.03 -13.03
CA SER A 107 -0.32 1.39 -14.39
C SER A 107 -1.11 2.61 -14.90
N PRO A 108 -0.67 3.25 -15.98
CA PRO A 108 -1.43 4.33 -16.63
C PRO A 108 -2.82 3.87 -17.12
N SER A 109 -2.99 2.57 -17.38
CA SER A 109 -4.28 1.96 -17.75
C SER A 109 -5.18 1.62 -16.56
N GLY A 110 -4.73 1.87 -15.32
CA GLY A 110 -5.47 1.58 -14.08
C GLY A 110 -5.32 0.14 -13.58
N GLN A 111 -4.43 -0.67 -14.15
CA GLN A 111 -4.15 -2.01 -13.66
C GLN A 111 -3.34 -1.94 -12.36
N LEU A 112 -3.73 -2.69 -11.32
CA LEU A 112 -2.93 -2.82 -10.11
C LEU A 112 -1.64 -3.59 -10.40
N LEU A 113 -0.50 -2.95 -10.11
CA LEU A 113 0.85 -3.48 -10.34
C LEU A 113 1.50 -4.00 -9.06
N ALA A 114 1.32 -3.29 -7.94
CA ALA A 114 1.85 -3.68 -6.64
C ALA A 114 0.95 -3.14 -5.53
N GLN A 115 0.89 -3.83 -4.39
CA GLN A 115 0.16 -3.37 -3.22
C GLN A 115 0.88 -3.81 -1.95
N LEU A 116 0.91 -2.93 -0.95
CA LEU A 116 1.34 -3.22 0.40
C LEU A 116 0.26 -2.71 1.38
N CYS A 117 -0.30 -3.62 2.16
CA CYS A 117 -1.19 -3.29 3.25
C CYS A 117 -0.38 -3.19 4.55
N GLY A 118 -0.65 -2.17 5.34
CA GLY A 118 -0.19 -2.10 6.72
C GLY A 118 -0.63 -3.36 7.46
N VAL A 119 0.24 -3.88 8.32
CA VAL A 119 -0.07 -5.04 9.13
C VAL A 119 -0.21 -4.57 10.56
N ASN A 120 -1.27 -4.98 11.23
CA ASN A 120 -1.30 -4.91 12.69
C ASN A 120 -0.25 -5.90 13.21
N GLU A 121 0.77 -5.44 13.91
CA GLU A 121 1.57 -6.31 14.77
C GLU A 121 0.71 -6.72 15.97
N THR A 122 -0.32 -7.55 15.73
CA THR A 122 -0.83 -8.40 16.80
C THR A 122 0.27 -9.42 17.07
N LYS A 123 1.01 -9.19 18.14
CA LYS A 123 1.99 -10.10 18.71
C LYS A 123 1.29 -11.41 19.09
N ASP A 124 1.12 -12.30 18.12
CA ASP A 124 0.92 -13.73 18.33
C ASP A 124 1.37 -14.49 17.07
N ASP A 125 2.33 -15.39 17.28
CA ASP A 125 2.88 -16.36 16.34
C ASP A 125 1.83 -16.93 15.38
N CYS A 126 2.06 -16.82 14.07
CA CYS A 126 1.65 -17.85 13.12
C CYS A 126 2.43 -17.75 11.81
N VAL A 127 3.33 -18.71 11.64
CA VAL A 127 3.90 -19.14 10.35
C VAL A 127 2.77 -19.41 9.36
N VAL A 128 2.53 -18.49 8.42
CA VAL A 128 1.69 -18.80 7.25
C VAL A 128 2.59 -19.29 6.13
N ARG A 129 2.72 -20.61 6.08
CA ARG A 129 3.14 -21.33 4.89
C ARG A 129 2.14 -21.05 3.77
N LEU A 130 2.65 -20.50 2.68
CA LEU A 130 2.00 -20.38 1.39
C LEU A 130 1.56 -21.78 0.89
N SER A 131 0.26 -22.05 0.83
CA SER A 131 -0.26 -23.02 -0.13
C SER A 131 -1.76 -22.88 -0.39
N LYS A 132 -2.05 -22.51 -1.65
CA LYS A 132 -3.17 -22.92 -2.50
C LYS A 132 -4.59 -22.61 -2.04
N MET A 133 -5.09 -21.54 -2.65
CA MET A 133 -6.48 -21.28 -2.98
C MET A 133 -7.08 -22.48 -3.75
N SER A 134 -8.15 -23.07 -3.23
CA SER A 134 -9.12 -23.85 -3.99
C SER A 134 -10.47 -23.19 -3.80
N SER A 135 -11.09 -22.84 -4.92
CA SER A 135 -12.43 -22.32 -5.07
C SER A 135 -13.45 -23.20 -4.35
N GLU A 136 -14.46 -22.60 -3.72
CA GLU A 136 -15.89 -22.76 -4.06
C GLU A 136 -16.79 -22.17 -2.94
N GLU A 137 -17.78 -21.40 -3.39
CA GLU A 137 -19.03 -20.95 -2.74
C GLU A 137 -18.99 -19.84 -1.66
N CYS A 138 -19.34 -18.63 -2.13
CA CYS A 138 -20.00 -17.60 -1.33
C CYS A 138 -21.31 -18.12 -0.74
N SER A 139 -21.44 -18.05 0.59
CA SER A 139 -22.74 -18.13 1.26
C SER A 139 -22.77 -17.11 2.40
N CYS A 140 -23.55 -16.05 2.21
CA CYS A 140 -23.85 -15.08 3.25
C CYS A 140 -24.94 -15.67 4.16
N ILE A 141 -24.66 -15.85 5.45
CA ILE A 141 -25.69 -16.09 6.47
C ILE A 141 -25.52 -15.07 7.59
N PRO A 142 -26.53 -14.22 7.86
CA PRO A 142 -26.56 -13.39 9.06
C PRO A 142 -27.04 -14.25 10.25
N ILE A 143 -26.23 -14.36 11.30
CA ILE A 143 -26.63 -15.01 12.55
C ILE A 143 -26.89 -13.93 13.60
N GLY A 144 -28.08 -14.01 14.16
CA GLY A 144 -28.76 -12.94 14.88
C GLY A 144 -28.21 -12.64 16.27
N LEU A 145 -28.60 -11.44 16.72
CA LEU A 145 -28.57 -11.02 18.12
C LEU A 145 -29.19 -12.08 19.06
N PRO A 146 -28.59 -12.32 20.22
CA PRO A 146 -29.32 -12.75 21.41
C PRO A 146 -29.71 -11.52 22.24
N THR A 147 -31.02 -11.29 22.32
CA THR A 147 -31.70 -10.48 23.32
C THR A 147 -31.51 -11.11 24.70
N THR A 148 -30.91 -10.39 25.66
CA THR A 148 -31.30 -10.54 27.08
C THR A 148 -30.99 -9.26 27.87
N ILE A 149 -32.05 -8.67 28.42
CA ILE A 149 -32.08 -7.52 29.32
C ILE A 149 -31.93 -8.05 30.76
N PRO A 150 -31.15 -7.39 31.63
CA PRO A 150 -31.48 -7.32 33.05
C PRO A 150 -31.97 -5.91 33.42
N SER A 151 -33.07 -5.91 34.14
CA SER A 151 -33.78 -4.75 34.65
C SER A 151 -33.03 -4.05 35.80
N GLY A 152 -32.97 -2.72 35.70
CA GLY A 152 -33.18 -1.81 36.82
C GLY A 152 -32.00 -1.52 37.76
N LYS A 153 -31.43 -0.31 37.64
CA LYS A 153 -31.46 0.69 38.71
C LYS A 153 -31.21 2.09 38.16
N ARG A 154 -32.16 2.97 38.50
CA ARG A 154 -32.34 4.37 38.12
C ARG A 154 -31.50 5.23 39.07
N PHE A 155 -30.55 6.03 38.57
CA PHE A 155 -30.08 7.22 39.26
C PHE A 155 -29.84 8.38 38.28
N LYS A 156 -30.08 9.58 38.82
CA LYS A 156 -30.57 10.78 38.14
C LYS A 156 -29.47 11.56 37.42
N SER A 157 -29.90 12.27 36.38
CA SER A 157 -29.30 13.50 35.86
C SER A 157 -29.15 14.55 36.98
N ALA A 158 -28.00 15.23 36.98
CA ALA A 158 -27.86 16.59 37.46
C ALA A 158 -26.86 17.30 36.54
N CYS A 159 -27.33 18.35 35.88
CA CYS A 159 -26.49 19.38 35.30
C CYS A 159 -25.83 20.18 36.44
N GLU A 160 -24.60 20.62 36.21
CA GLU A 160 -24.07 21.88 36.73
C GLU A 160 -23.33 22.58 35.59
#